data_AF-A0A8T4MYF4-F1
#
_entry.id   AF-A0A8T4MYF4-F1
#
_cell.length_a   1.000
_cell.length_b   1.000
_cell.length_c   1.000
_cell.angle_alpha   90.00
_cell.angle_beta   90.00
_cell.angle_gamma   90.00
#
_symmetry.space_group_name_H-M   'P 1'
#
loop_
_entity.id
_entity.type
_entity.pdbx_description
1 polymer ?
#
loop_
_entity_poly.entity_id
_entity_poly.type
_entity_poly.pdbx_seq_one_letter_code
_entity_poly.pdbx_strand_id
1 'polypeptide(L)'
;MFNKKSIGLIFVSLILFSFVAGIVSAQSSWWQNLFGGGSSAQSGVFEPVKDLFTNWEKGNLDVNIAKYLFWLIVTLFVYSVVGFIPVLNDKLHGSVKFILALIVGFLSTAYITPSDVYTTLAGYSALGFVLSALLPLIVLLFFSIEISKGDGVGGLMISKFMWFALIIFWVWKLVDGMFGFTTGGTRVINLTQGWIYIGVIAFAVIWLLFLEKQFLKVLFKAEGKSYIDELNANTIASLEGQLAVETDRIAAITGDTNEARVARSRIDRKITQIKEKILKYKRT
;
A
#
# COMPACT_ATOMS: atom_id res chain seq x y z
N MET A 1 -11.93 10.20 -6.67
CA MET A 1 -12.21 11.07 -5.49
C MET A 1 -12.54 10.18 -4.31
N PHE A 2 -11.61 10.03 -3.37
CA PHE A 2 -11.90 9.31 -2.12
C PHE A 2 -12.76 10.20 -1.22
N ASN A 3 -13.81 9.62 -0.63
CA ASN A 3 -14.70 10.36 0.27
C ASN A 3 -13.93 10.72 1.54
N LYS A 4 -14.03 11.97 2.04
CA LYS A 4 -13.31 12.42 3.25
C LYS A 4 -13.52 11.49 4.46
N LYS A 5 -14.66 10.78 4.50
CA LYS A 5 -14.96 9.76 5.51
C LYS A 5 -14.14 8.47 5.38
N SER A 6 -13.73 8.07 4.18
CA SER A 6 -12.91 6.86 3.97
C SER A 6 -11.46 7.08 4.39
N ILE A 7 -10.92 8.29 4.26
CA ILE A 7 -9.56 8.63 4.70
C ILE A 7 -9.45 8.52 6.23
N GLY A 8 -10.45 9.01 6.97
CA GLY A 8 -10.50 8.84 8.42
C GLY A 8 -10.60 7.37 8.85
N LEU A 9 -11.34 6.55 8.09
CA LEU A 9 -11.48 5.11 8.35
C LEU A 9 -10.17 4.33 8.11
N ILE A 10 -9.40 4.71 7.09
CA ILE A 10 -8.06 4.15 6.83
C ILE A 10 -7.07 4.58 7.92
N PHE A 11 -7.16 5.81 8.41
CA PHE A 11 -6.32 6.29 9.53
C PHE A 11 -6.64 5.55 10.83
N VAL A 12 -7.93 5.37 11.13
CA VAL A 12 -8.38 4.58 12.28
C VAL A 12 -8.00 3.12 12.12
N SER A 13 -8.08 2.54 10.91
CA SER A 13 -7.64 1.17 10.68
C SER A 13 -6.14 1.00 10.79
N LEU A 14 -5.33 1.99 10.39
CA LEU A 14 -3.87 1.99 10.55
C LEU A 14 -3.45 2.15 12.00
N ILE A 15 -4.13 3.03 12.74
CA ILE A 15 -3.94 3.16 14.19
C ILE A 15 -4.31 1.85 14.87
N LEU A 16 -5.47 1.26 14.55
CA LEU A 16 -5.86 -0.05 15.05
C LEU A 16 -4.88 -1.15 14.64
N PHE A 17 -4.36 -1.15 13.41
CA PHE A 17 -3.32 -2.10 12.98
C PHE A 17 -2.01 -1.92 13.75
N SER A 18 -1.65 -0.68 14.12
CA SER A 18 -0.48 -0.39 14.97
C SER A 18 -0.69 -0.86 16.41
N PHE A 19 -1.92 -0.74 16.94
CA PHE A 19 -2.30 -1.31 18.24
C PHE A 19 -2.32 -2.84 18.20
N VAL A 20 -2.80 -3.45 17.11
CA VAL A 20 -2.78 -4.90 16.92
C VAL A 20 -1.34 -5.42 16.77
N ALA A 21 -0.46 -4.68 16.10
CA ALA A 21 0.97 -4.99 16.08
C ALA A 21 1.62 -4.90 17.48
N GLY A 22 1.14 -4.00 18.34
CA GLY A 22 1.50 -3.95 19.76
C GLY A 22 0.89 -5.07 20.62
N ILE A 23 -0.26 -5.61 20.23
CA ILE A 23 -0.87 -6.80 20.85
C ILE A 23 -0.04 -8.06 20.54
N VAL A 24 0.60 -8.13 19.36
CA VAL A 24 1.56 -9.20 19.03
C VAL A 24 2.80 -9.15 19.94
N SER A 25 3.22 -7.98 20.41
CA SER A 25 4.31 -7.86 21.39
C SER A 25 3.87 -8.00 22.86
N ALA A 26 2.57 -7.89 23.16
CA ALA A 26 1.98 -8.18 24.48
C ALA A 26 1.43 -9.62 24.61
N GLN A 27 1.68 -10.43 23.59
CA GLN A 27 1.09 -11.76 23.40
C GLN A 27 1.43 -12.74 24.54
N SER A 28 2.56 -12.59 25.23
CA SER A 28 2.96 -13.49 26.33
C SER A 28 2.02 -13.50 27.53
N SER A 29 1.43 -12.35 27.89
CA SER A 29 0.45 -12.27 29.00
C SER A 29 -0.94 -12.80 28.62
N TRP A 30 -1.35 -12.72 27.35
CA TRP A 30 -2.66 -13.18 26.92
C TRP A 30 -2.75 -14.71 26.87
N TRP A 31 -1.74 -15.40 26.31
CA TRP A 31 -1.69 -16.87 26.31
C TRP A 31 -1.58 -17.43 27.72
N GLN A 32 -0.83 -16.77 28.60
CA GLN A 32 -0.72 -17.17 30.01
C GLN A 32 -2.06 -17.09 30.75
N ASN A 33 -2.91 -16.11 30.42
CA ASN A 33 -4.26 -16.01 31.00
C ASN A 33 -5.29 -16.94 30.33
N LEU A 34 -5.17 -17.22 29.04
CA LEU A 34 -6.09 -18.10 28.31
C LEU A 34 -5.83 -19.60 28.57
N PHE A 35 -4.56 -19.99 28.76
CA PHE A 35 -4.14 -21.39 28.94
C PHE A 35 -3.55 -21.70 30.32
N GLY A 36 -3.24 -20.69 31.14
CA GLY A 36 -2.69 -20.86 32.49
C GLY A 36 -3.72 -20.91 33.61
N GLY A 37 -5.01 -20.63 33.34
CA GLY A 37 -6.08 -20.58 34.34
C GLY A 37 -6.86 -21.89 34.55
N GLY A 38 -6.56 -22.96 33.80
CA GLY A 38 -7.31 -24.23 33.82
C GLY A 38 -6.59 -25.34 34.59
N SER A 39 -7.33 -26.02 35.47
CA SER A 39 -6.94 -27.15 36.33
C SER A 39 -5.91 -28.14 35.75
N SER A 40 -5.05 -28.64 36.63
CA SER A 40 -3.88 -29.55 36.49
C SER A 40 -3.98 -30.80 35.59
N ALA A 41 -5.15 -31.13 35.01
CA ALA A 41 -5.28 -32.19 34.02
C ALA A 41 -5.13 -31.69 32.56
N GLN A 42 -5.23 -30.38 32.34
CA GLN A 42 -5.16 -29.76 31.01
C GLN A 42 -3.75 -29.25 30.67
N SER A 43 -2.82 -29.25 31.64
CA SER A 43 -1.45 -28.77 31.43
C SER A 43 -0.63 -29.67 30.50
N GLY A 44 -0.75 -31.00 30.59
CA GLY A 44 0.09 -31.92 29.81
C GLY A 44 -0.19 -31.95 28.30
N VAL A 45 -1.42 -31.65 27.86
CA VAL A 45 -1.78 -31.66 26.42
C VAL A 45 -1.39 -30.35 25.73
N PHE A 46 -1.41 -29.24 26.46
CA PHE A 46 -1.09 -27.91 25.93
C PHE A 46 0.33 -27.43 26.29
N GLU A 47 1.06 -28.15 27.14
CA GLU A 47 2.48 -27.91 27.46
C GLU A 47 3.35 -27.80 26.19
N PRO A 48 3.25 -28.71 25.20
CA PRO A 48 4.01 -28.57 23.95
C PRO A 48 3.68 -27.28 23.20
N VAL A 49 2.41 -26.86 23.21
CA VAL A 49 1.92 -25.63 22.55
C VAL A 49 2.38 -24.38 23.32
N LYS A 50 2.39 -24.43 24.64
CA LYS A 50 2.87 -23.34 25.50
C LYS A 50 4.38 -23.18 25.39
N ASP A 51 5.12 -24.27 25.40
CA ASP A 51 6.57 -24.29 25.19
C ASP A 51 6.91 -23.80 23.77
N LEU A 52 6.10 -24.17 22.78
CA LEU A 52 6.13 -23.64 21.42
C LEU A 52 6.11 -22.11 21.38
N PHE A 53 5.10 -21.48 21.99
CA PHE A 53 4.98 -20.02 22.00
C PHE A 53 6.05 -19.35 22.87
N THR A 54 6.43 -19.96 23.98
CA THR A 54 7.48 -19.42 24.86
C THR A 54 8.86 -19.47 24.20
N ASN A 55 9.17 -20.53 23.46
CA ASN A 55 10.41 -20.68 22.70
C ASN A 55 10.42 -19.79 21.45
N TRP A 56 9.24 -19.60 20.82
CA TRP A 56 9.07 -18.61 19.75
C TRP A 56 9.43 -17.20 20.24
N GLU A 57 8.86 -16.75 21.37
CA GLU A 57 9.10 -15.41 21.91
C GLU A 57 10.59 -15.17 22.20
N LYS A 58 11.30 -16.21 22.65
CA LYS A 58 12.74 -16.17 22.90
C LYS A 58 13.60 -16.22 21.63
N GLY A 59 12.99 -16.25 20.45
CA GLY A 59 13.68 -16.36 19.15
C GLY A 59 14.35 -17.72 18.93
N ASN A 60 14.07 -18.70 19.79
CA ASN A 60 14.68 -20.03 19.77
C ASN A 60 13.64 -21.04 19.25
N LEU A 61 13.27 -20.90 17.99
CA LEU A 61 12.34 -21.84 17.35
C LEU A 61 13.04 -23.19 17.21
N ASP A 62 12.60 -24.17 18.00
CA ASP A 62 13.08 -25.55 17.85
C ASP A 62 12.85 -26.00 16.40
N VAL A 63 13.82 -26.73 15.85
CA VAL A 63 13.77 -27.28 14.49
C VAL A 63 12.49 -28.08 14.28
N ASN A 64 12.08 -28.82 15.31
CA ASN A 64 10.88 -29.66 15.26
C ASN A 64 9.61 -28.81 15.15
N ILE A 65 9.55 -27.71 15.90
CA ILE A 65 8.47 -26.72 15.85
C ILE A 65 8.35 -26.12 14.46
N ALA A 66 9.47 -25.67 13.89
CA ALA A 66 9.51 -25.11 12.55
C ALA A 66 8.99 -26.11 11.51
N LYS A 67 9.36 -27.39 11.64
CA LYS A 67 8.86 -28.48 10.80
C LYS A 67 7.35 -28.68 10.92
N TYR A 68 6.78 -28.65 12.11
CA TYR A 68 5.32 -28.77 12.29
C TYR A 68 4.55 -27.59 11.72
N LEU A 69 5.06 -26.36 11.91
CA LEU A 69 4.46 -25.16 11.35
C LEU A 69 4.52 -25.19 9.81
N PHE A 70 5.67 -25.58 9.26
CA PHE A 70 5.84 -25.73 7.83
C PHE A 70 4.92 -26.82 7.26
N TRP A 71 4.82 -27.97 7.93
CA TRP A 71 3.87 -29.03 7.60
C TRP A 71 2.43 -28.52 7.54
N LEU A 72 1.99 -27.78 8.55
CA LEU A 72 0.65 -27.21 8.60
C LEU A 72 0.40 -26.23 7.44
N ILE A 73 1.37 -25.34 7.15
CA ILE A 73 1.28 -24.41 6.02
C ILE A 73 1.20 -25.16 4.69
N VAL A 74 2.07 -26.16 4.46
CA VAL A 74 2.05 -26.96 3.23
C VAL A 74 0.74 -27.75 3.11
N THR A 75 0.23 -28.35 4.19
CA THR A 75 -1.06 -29.05 4.18
C THR A 75 -2.20 -28.11 3.81
N LEU A 76 -2.27 -26.90 4.39
CA LEU A 76 -3.29 -25.91 4.04
C LEU A 76 -3.15 -25.43 2.59
N PHE A 77 -1.92 -25.23 2.12
CA PHE A 77 -1.66 -24.85 0.73
C PHE A 77 -2.11 -25.94 -0.25
N VAL A 78 -1.73 -27.20 -0.01
CA VAL A 78 -2.16 -28.34 -0.82
C VAL A 78 -3.68 -28.49 -0.80
N TYR A 79 -4.31 -28.33 0.37
CA TYR A 79 -5.77 -28.36 0.48
C TYR A 79 -6.43 -27.27 -0.38
N SER A 80 -5.88 -26.05 -0.35
CA SER A 80 -6.33 -24.93 -1.17
C SER A 80 -6.20 -25.23 -2.67
N VAL A 81 -5.03 -25.72 -3.11
CA VAL A 81 -4.76 -26.09 -4.52
C VAL A 81 -5.68 -27.21 -5.00
N VAL A 82 -5.91 -28.24 -4.18
CA VAL A 82 -6.84 -29.34 -4.52
C VAL A 82 -8.26 -28.82 -4.76
N GLY A 83 -8.67 -27.76 -4.08
CA GLY A 83 -9.95 -27.08 -4.31
C GLY A 83 -10.07 -26.44 -5.70
N PHE A 84 -8.95 -26.06 -6.33
CA PHE A 84 -8.94 -25.46 -7.67
C PHE A 84 -8.93 -26.48 -8.82
N ILE A 85 -8.69 -27.77 -8.54
CA ILE A 85 -8.63 -28.80 -9.58
C ILE A 85 -10.05 -29.38 -9.77
N PRO A 86 -10.72 -29.12 -10.91
CA PRO A 86 -12.14 -29.49 -11.09
C PRO A 86 -12.39 -30.98 -10.91
N VAL A 87 -11.46 -31.80 -11.40
CA VAL A 87 -11.53 -33.27 -11.35
C VAL A 87 -11.53 -33.80 -9.91
N LEU A 88 -10.77 -33.15 -9.02
CA LEU A 88 -10.70 -33.52 -7.60
C LEU A 88 -11.79 -32.84 -6.79
N ASN A 89 -12.21 -31.65 -7.21
CA ASN A 89 -13.23 -30.88 -6.52
C ASN A 89 -14.60 -31.56 -6.58
N ASP A 90 -14.99 -32.08 -7.73
CA ASP A 90 -16.34 -32.62 -7.96
C ASP A 90 -16.48 -34.08 -7.51
N LYS A 91 -15.38 -34.83 -7.45
CA LYS A 91 -15.40 -36.28 -7.17
C LYS A 91 -15.09 -36.66 -5.72
N LEU A 92 -14.40 -35.81 -4.97
CA LEU A 92 -13.94 -36.13 -3.61
C LEU A 92 -14.74 -35.37 -2.56
N HIS A 93 -15.21 -36.08 -1.55
CA HIS A 93 -15.75 -35.46 -0.33
C HIS A 93 -14.68 -34.62 0.37
N GLY A 94 -15.08 -33.52 1.02
CA GLY A 94 -14.18 -32.59 1.70
C GLY A 94 -13.22 -33.27 2.68
N SER A 95 -13.69 -34.29 3.40
CA SER A 95 -12.86 -35.08 4.32
C SER A 95 -11.74 -35.84 3.60
N VAL A 96 -12.00 -36.38 2.41
CA VAL A 96 -10.98 -37.08 1.61
C VAL A 96 -9.96 -36.10 1.06
N LYS A 97 -10.38 -34.90 0.64
CA LYS A 97 -9.47 -33.81 0.25
C LYS A 97 -8.55 -33.40 1.39
N PHE A 98 -9.10 -33.30 2.61
CA PHE A 98 -8.32 -32.97 3.80
C PHE A 98 -7.30 -34.05 4.15
N ILE A 99 -7.72 -35.33 4.16
CA ILE A 99 -6.80 -36.46 4.40
C ILE A 99 -5.71 -36.51 3.33
N LEU A 100 -6.06 -36.32 2.06
CA LEU A 100 -5.09 -36.26 0.96
C LEU A 100 -4.09 -35.12 1.17
N ALA A 101 -4.56 -33.91 1.51
CA ALA A 101 -3.69 -32.77 1.80
C ALA A 101 -2.80 -32.98 3.02
N LEU A 102 -3.30 -33.70 4.03
CA LEU A 102 -2.54 -34.07 5.23
C LEU A 102 -1.41 -35.04 4.88
N ILE A 103 -1.70 -36.09 4.10
CA ILE A 103 -0.70 -37.07 3.64
C ILE A 103 0.34 -36.40 2.73
N VAL A 104 -0.10 -35.61 1.75
CA VAL A 104 0.80 -34.92 0.83
C VAL A 104 1.65 -33.88 1.55
N GLY A 105 1.06 -33.09 2.46
CA GLY A 105 1.82 -32.15 3.27
C GLY A 105 2.82 -32.85 4.18
N PHE A 106 2.44 -33.98 4.79
CA PHE A 106 3.35 -34.79 5.62
C PHE A 106 4.52 -35.31 4.79
N LEU A 107 4.25 -35.97 3.66
CA LEU A 107 5.30 -36.45 2.76
C LEU A 107 6.18 -35.30 2.25
N SER A 108 5.57 -34.17 1.87
CA SER A 108 6.29 -33.01 1.38
C SER A 108 7.24 -32.41 2.43
N THR A 109 6.94 -32.54 3.72
CA THR A 109 7.76 -31.97 4.80
C THR A 109 8.68 -32.98 5.48
N ALA A 110 8.36 -34.28 5.41
CA ALA A 110 9.18 -35.35 5.93
C ALA A 110 10.58 -35.39 5.28
N TYR A 111 10.67 -35.09 3.98
CA TYR A 111 11.93 -35.06 3.24
C TYR A 111 12.67 -33.72 3.33
N ILE A 112 12.09 -32.70 3.95
CA ILE A 112 12.74 -31.39 4.06
C ILE A 112 13.75 -31.44 5.21
N THR A 113 15.00 -31.12 4.88
CA THR A 113 16.05 -31.05 5.89
C THR A 113 15.85 -29.79 6.75
N PRO A 114 16.25 -29.80 8.04
CA PRO A 114 16.23 -28.60 8.88
C PRO A 114 16.87 -27.37 8.22
N SER A 115 17.97 -27.57 7.49
CA SER A 115 18.67 -26.51 6.75
C SER A 115 17.79 -25.84 5.68
N ASP A 116 16.94 -26.60 5.00
CA ASP A 116 16.05 -26.06 3.98
C ASP A 116 14.92 -25.24 4.61
N VAL A 117 14.40 -25.68 5.77
CA VAL A 117 13.41 -24.92 6.54
C VAL A 117 14.00 -23.60 7.00
N TYR A 118 15.23 -23.60 7.55
CA TYR A 118 15.91 -22.37 7.95
C TYR A 118 16.22 -21.45 6.78
N THR A 119 16.61 -21.98 5.63
CA THR A 119 16.89 -21.17 4.43
C THR A 119 15.60 -20.53 3.90
N THR A 120 14.50 -21.28 3.93
CA THR A 120 13.17 -20.77 3.55
C THR A 120 12.68 -19.73 4.56
N LEU A 121 12.81 -19.99 5.87
CA LEU A 121 12.51 -19.06 6.98
C LEU A 121 13.40 -17.80 6.94
N ALA A 122 14.65 -17.92 6.52
CA ALA A 122 15.52 -16.77 6.28
C ALA A 122 14.95 -15.86 5.18
N GLY A 123 14.28 -16.42 4.16
CA GLY A 123 13.48 -15.66 3.20
C GLY A 123 12.34 -14.87 3.84
N TYR A 124 11.73 -15.39 4.92
CA TYR A 124 10.71 -14.65 5.69
C TYR A 124 11.31 -13.50 6.52
N SER A 125 12.62 -13.48 6.77
CA SER A 125 13.24 -12.28 7.37
C SER A 125 13.17 -11.08 6.42
N ALA A 126 13.27 -11.31 5.11
CA ALA A 126 13.03 -10.28 4.10
C ALA A 126 11.56 -9.85 4.09
N LEU A 127 10.61 -10.80 4.24
CA LEU A 127 9.19 -10.48 4.41
C LEU A 127 8.94 -9.64 5.67
N GLY A 128 9.54 -10.01 6.81
CA GLY A 128 9.43 -9.27 8.07
C GLY A 128 10.00 -7.86 7.94
N PHE A 129 11.07 -7.68 7.16
CA PHE A 129 11.59 -6.37 6.81
C PHE A 129 10.61 -5.58 5.93
N VAL A 130 10.07 -6.19 4.87
CA VAL A 130 9.08 -5.55 3.99
C VAL A 130 7.86 -5.09 4.81
N LEU A 131 7.34 -5.93 5.69
CA LEU A 131 6.17 -5.60 6.51
C LEU A 131 6.46 -4.52 7.55
N SER A 132 7.67 -4.48 8.11
CA SER A 132 7.97 -3.61 9.25
C SER A 132 8.71 -2.32 8.91
N ALA A 133 9.32 -2.22 7.74
CA ALA A 133 9.98 -1.02 7.24
C ALA A 133 9.34 -0.52 5.93
N LEU A 134 9.25 -1.38 4.91
CA LEU A 134 8.81 -0.95 3.58
C LEU A 134 7.32 -0.57 3.54
N LEU A 135 6.45 -1.34 4.18
CA LEU A 135 5.02 -1.09 4.18
C LEU A 135 4.67 0.22 4.90
N PRO A 136 5.16 0.52 6.12
CA PRO A 136 4.99 1.83 6.74
C PRO A 136 5.52 2.98 5.88
N LEU A 137 6.66 2.78 5.19
CA LEU A 137 7.23 3.76 4.27
C LEU A 137 6.27 4.09 3.13
N ILE A 138 5.76 3.05 2.44
CA ILE A 138 4.85 3.20 1.30
C ILE A 138 3.56 3.89 1.74
N VAL A 139 2.98 3.45 2.86
CA VAL A 139 1.77 4.04 3.42
C VAL A 139 2.00 5.53 3.70
N LEU A 140 3.08 5.87 4.39
CA LEU A 140 3.39 7.26 4.74
C LEU A 140 3.69 8.13 3.52
N LEU A 141 4.30 7.57 2.47
CA LEU A 141 4.51 8.22 1.19
C LEU A 141 3.16 8.58 0.53
N PHE A 142 2.21 7.65 0.47
CA PHE A 142 0.87 7.94 -0.07
C PHE A 142 0.12 8.98 0.76
N PHE A 143 0.21 8.90 2.10
CA PHE A 143 -0.38 9.91 2.98
C PHE A 143 0.23 11.30 2.77
N SER A 144 1.55 11.38 2.64
CA SER A 144 2.27 12.61 2.37
C SER A 144 1.79 13.24 1.05
N ILE A 145 1.61 12.43 0.00
CA ILE A 145 1.05 12.89 -1.27
C ILE A 145 -0.38 13.41 -1.10
N GLU A 146 -1.26 12.65 -0.45
CA GLU A 146 -2.67 13.04 -0.31
C GLU A 146 -2.84 14.33 0.50
N ILE A 147 -2.12 14.46 1.62
CA ILE A 147 -2.15 15.66 2.47
C ILE A 147 -1.59 16.87 1.71
N SER A 148 -0.54 16.69 0.91
CA SER A 148 0.06 17.77 0.13
C SER A 148 -0.85 18.33 -0.98
N LYS A 149 -1.83 17.55 -1.45
CA LYS A 149 -2.81 17.99 -2.45
C LYS A 149 -3.94 18.82 -1.84
N GLY A 150 -4.34 18.50 -0.62
CA GLY A 150 -5.54 19.05 0.01
C GLY A 150 -5.31 20.28 0.88
N ASP A 151 -4.15 20.36 1.53
CA ASP A 151 -3.90 21.34 2.59
C ASP A 151 -2.73 22.25 2.24
N GLY A 152 -2.86 23.55 2.55
CA GLY A 152 -1.82 24.57 2.32
C GLY A 152 -0.56 24.34 3.17
N VAL A 153 0.04 25.41 3.70
CA VAL A 153 1.29 25.32 4.47
C VAL A 153 1.20 24.33 5.65
N GLY A 154 0.01 24.15 6.23
CA GLY A 154 -0.25 23.18 7.31
C GLY A 154 -0.09 21.71 6.91
N GLY A 155 -0.53 21.32 5.70
CA GLY A 155 -0.40 19.94 5.22
C GLY A 155 1.06 19.53 5.06
N LEU A 156 1.88 20.44 4.53
CA LEU A 156 3.33 20.23 4.42
C LEU A 156 4.01 20.09 5.79
N MET A 157 3.57 20.84 6.81
CA MET A 157 4.12 20.69 8.16
C MET A 157 3.76 19.33 8.78
N ILE A 158 2.51 18.87 8.61
CA ILE A 158 2.05 17.57 9.12
C ILE A 158 2.81 16.42 8.42
N SER A 159 2.95 16.49 7.08
CA SER A 159 3.74 15.54 6.28
C SER A 159 5.16 15.39 6.84
N LYS A 160 5.86 16.52 7.04
CA LYS A 160 7.23 16.53 7.58
C LYS A 160 7.32 15.99 8.99
N PHE A 161 6.36 16.33 9.85
CA PHE A 161 6.30 15.81 11.20
C PHE A 161 6.12 14.28 11.22
N MET A 162 5.24 13.74 10.37
CA MET A 162 5.02 12.30 10.25
C MET A 162 6.29 11.56 9.77
N TRP A 163 6.97 12.08 8.74
CA TRP A 163 8.24 11.53 8.29
C TRP A 163 9.31 11.59 9.38
N PHE A 164 9.40 12.71 10.12
CA PHE A 164 10.34 12.86 11.23
C PHE A 164 10.07 11.85 12.35
N ALA A 165 8.80 11.67 12.74
CA ALA A 165 8.39 10.67 13.72
C ALA A 165 8.72 9.23 13.26
N LEU A 166 8.50 8.91 11.99
CA LEU A 166 8.84 7.61 11.41
C LEU A 166 10.36 7.36 11.43
N ILE A 167 11.16 8.38 11.08
CA ILE A 167 12.63 8.30 11.12
C ILE A 167 13.10 8.04 12.55
N ILE A 168 12.59 8.79 13.54
CA ILE A 168 12.90 8.58 14.96
C ILE A 168 12.53 7.15 15.37
N PHE A 169 11.34 6.68 14.99
CA PHE A 169 10.88 5.33 15.31
C PHE A 169 11.82 4.25 14.73
N TRP A 170 12.25 4.37 13.47
CA TRP A 170 13.19 3.43 12.88
C TRP A 170 14.59 3.53 13.47
N VAL A 171 15.08 4.73 13.79
CA VAL A 171 16.37 4.89 14.50
C VAL A 171 16.30 4.21 15.86
N TRP A 172 15.24 4.46 16.63
CA TRP A 172 15.02 3.79 17.90
C TRP A 172 14.97 2.27 17.74
N LYS A 173 14.19 1.75 16.78
CA LYS A 173 14.07 0.31 16.50
C LYS A 173 15.40 -0.31 16.06
N LEU A 174 16.20 0.40 15.27
CA LEU A 174 17.52 -0.03 14.83
C LEU A 174 18.49 -0.11 16.02
N VAL A 175 18.54 0.95 16.83
CA VAL A 175 19.39 1.03 18.03
C VAL A 175 18.98 -0.08 19.01
N ASP A 176 17.69 -0.19 19.31
CA ASP A 176 17.18 -1.23 20.19
C ASP A 176 17.46 -2.64 19.66
N GLY A 177 17.24 -2.89 18.36
CA GLY A 177 17.50 -4.20 17.77
C GLY A 177 18.99 -4.58 17.70
N MET A 178 19.90 -3.60 17.62
CA MET A 178 21.36 -3.80 17.60
C MET A 178 21.98 -3.94 18.99
N PHE A 179 21.48 -3.18 19.97
CA PHE A 179 22.05 -3.12 21.32
C PHE A 179 21.22 -3.88 22.36
N GLY A 180 19.98 -4.23 22.06
CA GLY A 180 19.09 -5.02 22.90
C GLY A 180 18.62 -4.29 24.16
N PHE A 181 18.37 -2.98 24.10
CA PHE A 181 18.03 -2.19 25.29
C PHE A 181 16.70 -2.63 25.93
N THR A 182 15.70 -3.00 25.11
CA THR A 182 14.39 -3.49 25.57
C THR A 182 14.32 -5.02 25.64
N THR A 183 15.18 -5.72 24.91
CA THR A 183 15.16 -7.20 24.79
C THR A 183 16.14 -7.90 25.74
N GLY A 184 16.54 -7.23 26.81
CA GLY A 184 17.44 -7.80 27.81
C GLY A 184 18.84 -8.15 27.27
N GLY A 185 19.34 -7.39 26.30
CA GLY A 185 20.67 -7.56 25.70
C GLY A 185 20.73 -8.56 24.54
N THR A 186 19.60 -9.16 24.14
CA THR A 186 19.56 -10.04 22.97
C THR A 186 19.50 -9.22 21.68
N ARG A 187 20.46 -9.45 20.77
CA ARG A 187 20.49 -8.80 19.46
C ARG A 187 19.46 -9.46 18.55
N VAL A 188 18.43 -8.71 18.18
CA VAL A 188 17.35 -9.21 17.31
C VAL A 188 17.64 -8.93 15.83
N ILE A 189 18.45 -7.90 15.55
CA ILE A 189 18.80 -7.49 14.18
C ILE A 189 20.21 -7.97 13.86
N ASN A 190 20.35 -8.76 12.80
CA ASN A 190 21.67 -9.12 12.25
C ASN A 190 22.34 -7.88 11.63
N LEU A 191 23.68 -7.81 11.65
CA LEU A 191 24.46 -6.72 11.07
C LEU A 191 24.05 -6.38 9.62
N THR A 192 23.82 -7.39 8.79
CA THR A 192 23.35 -7.20 7.40
C THR A 192 21.98 -6.53 7.35
N GLN A 193 21.04 -6.94 8.21
CA GLN A 193 19.72 -6.30 8.31
C GLN A 193 19.84 -4.86 8.83
N GLY A 194 20.77 -4.61 9.76
CA GLY A 194 21.09 -3.27 10.25
C GLY A 194 21.49 -2.31 9.11
N TRP A 195 22.35 -2.76 8.20
CA TRP A 195 22.72 -1.97 7.01
C TRP A 195 21.54 -1.66 6.09
N ILE A 196 20.62 -2.62 5.91
CA ILE A 196 19.40 -2.39 5.14
C ILE A 196 18.52 -1.31 5.81
N TYR A 197 18.35 -1.36 7.13
CA TYR A 197 17.64 -0.33 7.89
C TYR A 197 18.30 1.04 7.77
N ILE A 198 19.63 1.12 7.85
CA ILE A 198 20.38 2.36 7.63
C ILE A 198 20.10 2.92 6.23
N GLY A 199 20.07 2.06 5.20
CA GLY A 199 19.71 2.45 3.84
C GLY A 199 18.31 3.04 3.74
N VAL A 200 17.32 2.43 4.39
CA VAL A 200 15.93 2.94 4.43
C VAL A 200 15.83 4.26 5.19
N ILE A 201 16.50 4.39 6.34
CA ILE A 201 16.53 5.63 7.11
C ILE A 201 17.19 6.75 6.29
N ALA A 202 18.33 6.47 5.66
CA ALA A 202 19.02 7.43 4.80
C ALA A 202 18.13 7.86 3.63
N PHE A 203 17.45 6.91 2.98
CA PHE A 203 16.47 7.22 1.93
C PHE A 203 15.34 8.12 2.46
N ALA A 204 14.76 7.80 3.63
CA ALA A 204 13.70 8.61 4.23
C ALA A 204 14.16 10.03 4.58
N VAL A 205 15.38 10.20 5.08
CA VAL A 205 15.99 11.51 5.34
C VAL A 205 16.19 12.29 4.04
N ILE A 206 16.77 11.65 3.00
CA ILE A 206 16.96 12.27 1.69
C ILE A 206 15.60 12.64 1.08
N TRP A 207 14.59 11.78 1.25
CA TRP A 207 13.23 12.03 0.80
C TRP A 207 12.63 13.28 1.46
N LEU A 208 12.70 13.35 2.79
CA LEU A 208 12.21 14.48 3.59
C LEU A 208 12.94 15.79 3.27
N LEU A 209 14.25 15.76 2.99
CA LEU A 209 15.04 16.97 2.75
C LEU A 209 14.94 17.48 1.30
N PHE A 210 14.97 16.57 0.32
CA PHE A 210 15.17 16.92 -1.09
C PHE A 210 14.05 16.45 -2.01
N LEU A 211 13.60 15.20 -1.92
CA LEU A 211 12.67 14.66 -2.91
C LEU A 211 11.25 15.21 -2.76
N GLU A 212 10.79 15.52 -1.55
CA GLU A 212 9.42 16.06 -1.35
C GLU A 212 9.17 17.28 -2.26
N LYS A 213 10.09 18.24 -2.29
CA LYS A 213 9.95 19.46 -3.11
C LYS A 213 10.01 19.17 -4.61
N GLN A 214 10.96 18.34 -5.04
CA GLN A 214 11.17 17.99 -6.45
C GLN A 214 9.98 17.19 -6.99
N PHE A 215 9.54 16.18 -6.24
CA PHE A 215 8.45 15.31 -6.60
C PHE A 215 7.13 16.07 -6.68
N LEU A 216 6.82 16.91 -5.68
CA LEU A 216 5.62 17.76 -5.71
C LEU A 216 5.63 18.72 -6.89
N LYS A 217 6.77 19.34 -7.21
CA LYS A 217 6.89 20.21 -8.39
C LYS A 217 6.61 19.47 -9.69
N VAL A 218 7.10 18.25 -9.83
CA VAL A 218 6.85 17.41 -11.03
C VAL A 218 5.38 17.00 -11.09
N LEU A 219 4.81 16.55 -9.96
CA LEU A 219 3.41 16.10 -9.87
C LEU A 219 2.44 17.25 -10.19
N PHE A 220 2.59 18.41 -9.55
CA PHE A 220 1.73 19.56 -9.80
C PHE A 220 1.92 20.16 -11.19
N LYS A 221 3.13 20.06 -11.77
CA LYS A 221 3.34 20.45 -13.18
C LYS A 221 2.59 19.53 -14.13
N ALA A 222 2.53 18.23 -13.85
CA ALA A 222 1.78 17.27 -14.65
C ALA A 222 0.26 17.48 -14.51
N GLU A 223 -0.24 17.62 -13.28
CA GLU A 223 -1.67 17.87 -13.02
C GLU A 223 -2.11 19.24 -13.56
N GLY A 224 -1.30 20.29 -13.36
CA GLY A 224 -1.59 21.62 -13.90
C GLY A 224 -1.62 21.65 -15.42
N LYS A 225 -0.71 20.91 -16.09
CA LYS A 225 -0.75 20.76 -17.54
C LYS A 225 -2.03 20.05 -17.99
N SER A 226 -2.39 18.95 -17.34
CA SER A 226 -3.64 18.22 -17.64
C SER A 226 -4.88 19.11 -17.48
N TYR A 227 -4.93 19.94 -16.43
CA TYR A 227 -6.05 20.86 -16.19
C TYR A 227 -6.13 21.96 -17.25
N ILE A 228 -4.99 22.51 -17.66
CA ILE A 228 -4.93 23.51 -18.74
C ILE A 228 -5.35 22.88 -20.07
N ASP A 229 -4.91 21.66 -20.37
CA ASP A 229 -5.26 20.93 -21.59
C ASP A 229 -6.77 20.66 -21.65
N GLU A 230 -7.39 20.25 -20.53
CA GLU A 230 -8.84 20.04 -20.43
C GLU A 230 -9.63 21.35 -20.56
N LEU A 231 -9.16 22.44 -19.92
CA LEU A 231 -9.79 23.75 -20.02
C LEU A 231 -9.69 24.34 -21.44
N ASN A 232 -8.56 24.14 -22.10
CA ASN A 232 -8.36 24.50 -23.50
C ASN A 232 -9.28 23.69 -24.42
N ALA A 233 -9.39 22.37 -24.22
CA ALA A 233 -10.29 21.52 -24.99
C ALA A 233 -11.76 21.94 -24.85
N ASN A 234 -12.22 22.18 -23.62
CA ASN A 234 -13.58 22.67 -23.35
C ASN A 234 -13.83 24.07 -23.97
N THR A 235 -12.83 24.95 -23.90
CA THR A 235 -12.92 26.28 -24.52
C THR A 235 -12.99 26.19 -26.05
N ILE A 236 -12.19 25.32 -26.66
CA ILE A 236 -12.22 25.06 -28.11
C ILE A 236 -13.59 24.50 -28.51
N ALA A 237 -14.12 23.51 -27.80
CA ALA A 237 -15.44 22.94 -28.08
C ALA A 237 -16.56 24.00 -27.97
N SER A 238 -16.50 24.88 -26.97
CA SER A 238 -17.45 25.99 -26.83
C SER A 238 -17.36 26.99 -28.00
N LEU A 239 -16.13 27.34 -28.43
CA LEU A 239 -15.91 28.23 -29.56
C LEU A 239 -16.35 27.60 -30.89
N GLU A 240 -16.12 26.30 -31.09
CA GLU A 240 -16.58 25.56 -32.26
C GLU A 240 -18.11 25.50 -32.32
N GLY A 241 -18.78 25.34 -31.17
CA GLY A 241 -20.24 25.47 -31.07
C GLY A 241 -20.75 26.87 -31.44
N GLN A 242 -20.11 27.93 -30.93
CA GLN A 242 -20.45 29.31 -31.31
C GLN A 242 -20.21 29.59 -32.81
N LEU A 243 -19.14 29.03 -33.37
CA LEU A 243 -18.82 29.13 -34.78
C LEU A 243 -19.93 28.50 -35.63
N ALA A 244 -20.41 27.31 -35.26
CA ALA A 244 -21.51 26.63 -35.95
C ALA A 244 -22.79 27.50 -35.94
N VAL A 245 -23.19 28.02 -34.77
CA VAL A 245 -24.39 28.86 -34.65
C VAL A 245 -24.30 30.13 -35.51
N GLU A 246 -23.15 30.82 -35.52
CA GLU A 246 -22.99 32.02 -36.35
C GLU A 246 -22.91 31.68 -37.86
N THR A 247 -22.39 30.49 -38.21
CA THR A 247 -22.38 29.99 -39.60
C THR A 247 -23.79 29.65 -40.09
N ASP A 248 -24.64 29.07 -39.23
CA ASP A 248 -26.04 28.83 -39.56
C ASP A 248 -26.82 30.14 -39.69
N ARG A 249 -26.53 31.12 -38.82
CA ARG A 249 -27.13 32.47 -38.90
C ARG A 249 -26.81 33.19 -40.21
N ILE A 250 -25.57 33.11 -40.69
CA ILE A 250 -25.21 33.76 -41.96
C ILE A 250 -25.89 33.07 -43.15
N ALA A 251 -26.04 31.74 -43.11
CA ALA A 251 -26.74 30.95 -44.13
C ALA A 251 -28.25 31.25 -44.16
N ALA A 252 -28.86 31.54 -43.01
CA ALA A 252 -30.28 31.89 -42.90
C ALA A 252 -30.62 33.29 -43.48
N ILE A 253 -29.66 34.21 -43.58
CA ILE A 253 -29.88 35.53 -44.17
C ILE A 253 -29.97 35.38 -45.69
N THR A 254 -31.18 35.37 -46.23
CA THR A 254 -31.47 35.35 -47.66
C THR A 254 -31.82 36.75 -48.18
N GLY A 255 -31.58 37.02 -49.46
CA GLY A 255 -31.83 38.33 -50.09
C GLY A 255 -30.59 39.21 -50.28
N ASP A 256 -30.68 40.16 -51.22
CA ASP A 256 -29.60 41.08 -51.62
C ASP A 256 -29.93 42.55 -51.25
N THR A 257 -30.62 42.75 -50.12
CA THR A 257 -30.87 44.09 -49.60
C THR A 257 -29.60 44.66 -48.95
N ASN A 258 -29.46 45.99 -48.92
CA ASN A 258 -28.34 46.64 -48.22
C ASN A 258 -28.27 46.23 -46.74
N GLU A 259 -29.42 46.03 -46.09
CA GLU A 259 -29.50 45.55 -44.71
C GLU A 259 -28.95 44.12 -44.57
N ALA A 260 -29.29 43.21 -45.48
CA ALA A 260 -28.77 41.85 -45.51
C ALA A 260 -27.25 41.82 -45.70
N ARG A 261 -26.70 42.67 -46.59
CA ARG A 261 -25.24 42.80 -46.78
C ARG A 261 -24.53 43.31 -45.51
N VAL A 262 -25.09 44.32 -44.85
CA VAL A 262 -24.53 44.84 -43.59
C VAL A 262 -24.58 43.77 -42.50
N ALA A 263 -25.71 43.05 -42.36
CA ALA A 263 -25.85 41.97 -41.39
C ALA A 263 -24.84 40.83 -41.61
N ARG A 264 -24.67 40.37 -42.86
CA ARG A 264 -23.66 39.36 -43.23
C ARG A 264 -22.24 39.81 -42.86
N SER A 265 -21.87 41.05 -43.19
CA SER A 265 -20.53 41.59 -42.87
C SER A 265 -20.23 41.62 -41.36
N ARG A 266 -21.24 41.86 -40.51
CA ARG A 266 -21.07 41.84 -39.05
C ARG A 266 -20.87 40.43 -38.52
N ILE A 267 -21.60 39.46 -39.06
CA ILE A 267 -21.47 38.03 -38.68
C ILE A 267 -20.13 37.48 -39.17
N ASP A 268 -19.70 37.79 -40.39
CA ASP A 268 -18.39 37.38 -40.91
C ASP A 268 -17.22 37.87 -40.05
N ARG A 269 -17.29 39.10 -39.54
CA ARG A 269 -16.29 39.60 -38.58
C ARG A 269 -16.28 38.77 -37.28
N LYS A 270 -17.44 38.39 -36.76
CA LYS A 270 -17.53 37.52 -35.56
C LYS A 270 -16.97 36.13 -35.83
N ILE A 271 -17.33 35.52 -36.96
CA ILE A 271 -16.80 34.22 -37.41
C ILE A 271 -15.27 34.27 -37.48
N THR A 272 -14.71 35.34 -38.06
CA THR A 272 -13.25 35.53 -38.16
C THR A 272 -12.61 35.63 -36.78
N GLN A 273 -13.17 36.43 -35.87
CA GLN A 273 -12.69 36.55 -34.49
C GLN A 273 -12.76 35.23 -33.72
N ILE A 274 -13.80 34.42 -33.92
CA ILE A 274 -13.93 33.10 -33.28
C ILE A 274 -12.86 32.13 -33.82
N LYS A 275 -12.67 32.09 -35.15
CA LYS A 275 -11.61 31.26 -35.79
C LYS A 275 -10.22 31.63 -35.29
N GLU A 276 -9.91 32.92 -35.17
CA GLU A 276 -8.64 33.39 -34.62
C GLU A 276 -8.43 32.95 -33.17
N LYS A 277 -9.47 33.01 -32.33
CA LYS A 277 -9.41 32.51 -30.94
C LYS A 277 -9.16 31.01 -30.89
N ILE A 278 -9.85 30.21 -31.72
CA ILE A 278 -9.62 28.76 -31.80
C ILE A 278 -8.16 28.47 -32.22
N LEU A 279 -7.65 29.15 -33.24
CA LEU A 279 -6.26 29.00 -33.69
C LEU A 279 -5.25 29.37 -32.59
N LYS A 280 -5.54 30.40 -31.79
CA LYS A 280 -4.71 30.78 -30.65
C LYS A 280 -4.66 29.66 -29.61
N TYR A 281 -5.80 29.11 -29.19
CA TYR A 281 -5.84 28.02 -28.22
C TYR A 281 -5.23 26.70 -28.74
N LYS A 282 -5.36 26.39 -30.04
CA LYS A 282 -4.72 25.20 -30.65
C LYS A 282 -3.19 25.28 -30.73
N ARG A 283 -2.61 26.48 -30.66
CA ARG A 283 -1.15 26.70 -30.68
C ARG A 283 -0.51 26.72 -29.30
N THR A 284 -1.31 26.78 -28.23
CA THR A 284 -0.84 26.87 -26.84
C THR A 284 -0.73 25.48 -26.24
#